data_AF-A0A3D8QPR2-F1
#
_entry.id   AF-A0A3D8QPR2-F1
#
_cell.length_a   1.000
_cell.length_b   1.000
_cell.length_c   1.000
_cell.angle_alpha   90.00
_cell.angle_beta   90.00
_cell.angle_gamma   90.00
#
_symmetry.space_group_name_H-M   'P 1'
#
loop_
_entity.id
_entity.type
_entity.pdbx_description
1 polymer ?
#
loop_
_entity_poly.entity_id
_entity_poly.type
_entity_poly.pdbx_seq_one_letter_code
_entity_poly.pdbx_strand_id
1 'polypeptide(L)'
;MKPKVSRFQPMQIDEEAANPQGENASLLQQPPEWQALRVEIFQINPDSKYRQGVIQRDGTWFCGILTILIQLGIAGFAWWFSKNWAILMVTGAGTLLSLAQGALPQWRTEKWVFPKPKHLTTKLKAPGTVSITRGNGSRHVMVILGSDHSGTTSAKPLDLELMACSDDRRHCADRLTIYATFVFTILWTALLITVAGPAVKNTWYLIIIGVIGMLQNLYVAGATREMGSLGIHLNLTRPAFHDTTIPRVLRRVEESYEGVGVSLIPIFFPGGMRADEEDCKFWATKAQSQNETARAKKGFLVGERKVEEIEINQHNHTDEGIVVA
;
A
#
# COMPACT_ATOMS: atom_id res chain seq x y z
N MET A 1 57.20 44.40 22.25
CA MET A 1 56.91 43.06 22.82
C MET A 1 55.61 42.58 22.15
N LYS A 2 55.63 41.76 21.09
CA LYS A 2 55.80 40.29 21.05
C LYS A 2 54.87 39.53 22.04
N PRO A 3 54.36 38.34 21.65
CA PRO A 3 52.95 38.05 21.33
C PRO A 3 52.41 36.87 22.18
N LYS A 4 51.27 36.27 21.81
CA LYS A 4 50.74 34.88 22.08
C LYS A 4 49.23 34.93 22.44
N VAL A 5 48.35 33.97 22.11
CA VAL A 5 48.45 32.64 21.51
C VAL A 5 47.04 32.19 21.07
N SER A 6 46.98 31.46 19.95
CA SER A 6 45.82 30.69 19.50
C SER A 6 45.46 29.58 20.50
N ARG A 7 44.19 29.47 20.89
CA ARG A 7 43.72 28.29 21.62
C ARG A 7 42.90 27.41 20.69
N PHE A 8 43.53 26.34 20.23
CA PHE A 8 42.88 25.14 19.70
C PHE A 8 41.82 24.67 20.71
N GLN A 9 40.59 24.48 20.25
CA GLN A 9 39.60 23.65 20.95
C GLN A 9 39.75 22.20 20.46
N PRO A 10 39.82 21.21 21.36
CA PRO A 10 39.90 19.82 20.95
C PRO A 10 38.54 19.34 20.43
N MET A 11 38.63 18.58 19.34
CA MET A 11 37.62 17.70 18.79
C MET A 11 37.19 16.70 19.87
N GLN A 12 35.97 16.85 20.40
CA GLN A 12 35.31 15.79 21.16
C GLN A 12 34.51 14.92 20.17
N ILE A 13 35.07 13.74 19.91
CA ILE A 13 34.36 12.59 19.38
C ILE A 13 34.03 11.75 20.61
N ASP A 14 32.77 11.75 21.03
CA ASP A 14 32.18 10.74 21.92
C ASP A 14 30.84 10.40 21.22
N GLU A 15 30.74 9.32 20.44
CA GLU A 15 30.57 7.93 20.87
C GLU A 15 29.36 7.73 21.82
N GLU A 16 28.17 8.17 21.38
CA GLU A 16 26.89 7.70 21.94
C GLU A 16 26.25 6.70 20.97
N ALA A 17 26.62 5.44 21.14
CA ALA A 17 26.06 4.31 20.44
C ALA A 17 24.64 3.98 20.92
N ALA A 18 23.76 3.74 19.95
CA ALA A 18 22.68 2.75 19.97
C ALA A 18 21.60 2.86 21.08
N ASN A 19 20.68 3.81 20.93
CA ASN A 19 19.32 3.67 21.45
C ASN A 19 18.30 3.63 20.30
N PRO A 20 17.71 2.47 19.93
CA PRO A 20 16.74 2.36 18.85
C PRO A 20 15.38 3.02 19.16
N GLN A 21 15.18 3.55 20.38
CA GLN A 21 13.97 4.33 20.72
C GLN A 21 14.11 5.84 20.49
N GLY A 22 15.33 6.35 20.32
CA GLY A 22 15.58 7.78 20.06
C GLY A 22 15.28 8.21 18.61
N GLU A 23 15.50 7.32 17.64
CA GLU A 23 15.31 7.62 16.22
C GLU A 23 13.85 7.99 15.90
N ASN A 24 12.88 7.29 16.49
CA ASN A 24 11.46 7.54 16.24
C ASN A 24 10.96 8.88 16.79
N ALA A 25 11.59 9.40 17.85
CA ALA A 25 11.22 10.68 18.45
C ALA A 25 11.74 11.88 17.64
N SER A 26 12.90 11.75 17.00
CA SER A 26 13.46 12.76 16.09
C SER A 26 12.76 12.82 14.72
N LEU A 27 12.12 11.73 14.30
CA LEU A 27 11.37 11.66 13.04
C LEU A 27 10.05 12.46 13.05
N LEU A 28 9.54 12.81 14.24
CA LEU A 28 8.30 13.56 14.44
C LEU A 28 8.53 15.04 14.77
N GLN A 29 9.69 15.61 14.41
CA GLN A 29 9.90 17.06 14.54
C GLN A 29 8.77 17.81 13.82
N GLN A 30 8.02 18.61 14.60
CA GLN A 30 6.90 19.37 14.09
C GLN A 30 7.39 20.29 12.96
N PRO A 31 6.71 20.31 11.79
CA PRO A 31 7.06 21.24 10.71
C PRO A 31 7.18 22.67 11.22
N PRO A 32 8.16 23.46 10.75
CA PRO A 32 8.02 24.92 10.75
C PRO A 32 6.67 25.35 10.15
N GLU A 33 6.11 26.44 10.68
CA GLU A 33 4.77 26.99 10.43
C GLU A 33 4.45 27.19 8.93
N TRP A 34 5.47 27.36 8.09
CA TRP A 34 5.33 27.44 6.65
C TRP A 34 6.38 26.59 5.91
N GLN A 35 5.89 25.67 5.07
CA GLN A 35 6.70 24.85 4.17
C GLN A 35 6.13 24.95 2.75
N ALA A 36 6.99 25.15 1.75
CA ALA A 36 6.56 25.21 0.36
C ALA A 36 6.24 23.82 -0.21
N LEU A 37 7.07 22.84 0.13
CA LEU A 37 6.90 21.44 -0.22
C LEU A 37 7.48 20.56 0.90
N ARG A 38 6.74 19.51 1.25
CA ARG A 38 7.13 18.44 2.16
C ARG A 38 7.16 17.13 1.39
N VAL A 39 8.32 16.49 1.35
CA VAL A 39 8.50 15.16 0.74
C VAL A 39 8.86 14.17 1.83
N GLU A 40 7.98 13.20 2.05
CA GLU A 40 8.19 12.10 3.00
C GLU A 40 8.54 10.84 2.23
N ILE A 41 9.62 10.18 2.66
CA ILE A 41 10.15 9.01 1.97
C ILE A 41 9.93 7.80 2.86
N PHE A 42 9.14 6.89 2.32
CA PHE A 42 8.74 5.65 2.94
C PHE A 42 9.42 4.49 2.25
N GLN A 43 9.83 3.54 3.06
CA GLN A 43 10.41 2.30 2.61
C GLN A 43 9.56 1.13 3.10
N ILE A 44 9.46 0.11 2.25
CA ILE A 44 8.83 -1.15 2.64
C ILE A 44 9.66 -1.77 3.77
N ASN A 45 9.04 -2.01 4.93
CA ASN A 45 9.76 -2.53 6.08
C ASN A 45 10.45 -3.87 5.73
N PRO A 46 11.80 -3.97 5.87
CA PRO A 46 12.54 -5.19 5.57
C PRO A 46 12.37 -6.28 6.65
N ASP A 47 11.81 -5.95 7.82
CA ASP A 47 11.63 -6.89 8.91
C ASP A 47 10.67 -8.03 8.54
N SER A 48 11.17 -9.27 8.64
CA SER A 48 10.39 -10.49 8.33
C SER A 48 9.12 -10.67 9.16
N LYS A 49 9.02 -9.94 10.29
CA LYS A 49 7.87 -9.96 11.20
C LYS A 49 6.61 -9.37 10.54
N TYR A 50 6.77 -8.42 9.62
CA TYR A 50 5.66 -7.72 8.99
C TYR A 50 5.46 -8.22 7.55
N ARG A 51 4.53 -9.16 7.37
CA ARG A 51 4.15 -9.63 6.02
C ARG A 51 3.21 -8.63 5.37
N GLN A 52 3.60 -8.13 4.20
CA GLN A 52 2.75 -7.29 3.35
C GLN A 52 1.44 -8.03 3.00
N GLY A 53 0.32 -7.32 3.04
CA GLY A 53 -1.02 -7.89 2.84
C GLY A 53 -1.56 -8.68 4.04
N VAL A 54 -0.98 -8.48 5.23
CA VAL A 54 -1.55 -8.89 6.52
C VAL A 54 -1.86 -7.62 7.31
N ILE A 55 -3.13 -7.46 7.67
CA ILE A 55 -3.64 -6.34 8.45
C ILE A 55 -3.14 -6.46 9.90
N GLN A 56 -2.53 -5.39 10.43
CA GLN A 56 -2.33 -5.26 11.87
C GLN A 56 -3.66 -4.96 12.57
N ARG A 57 -3.87 -5.56 13.74
CA ARG A 57 -5.10 -5.39 14.50
C ARG A 57 -5.05 -4.04 15.22
N ASP A 58 -5.90 -3.12 14.80
CA ASP A 58 -6.09 -1.81 15.42
C ASP A 58 -7.30 -1.79 16.37
N GLY A 59 -7.46 -0.70 17.13
CA GLY A 59 -8.65 -0.48 17.96
C GLY A 59 -9.96 -0.56 17.16
N THR A 60 -9.93 -0.15 15.89
CA THR A 60 -11.07 -0.24 14.98
C THR A 60 -11.47 -1.69 14.67
N TRP A 61 -10.50 -2.61 14.55
CA TRP A 61 -10.76 -4.04 14.41
C TRP A 61 -11.44 -4.62 15.66
N PHE A 62 -10.97 -4.25 16.86
CA PHE A 62 -11.61 -4.65 18.11
C PHE A 62 -13.00 -4.04 18.29
N CYS A 63 -13.23 -2.81 17.81
CA CYS A 63 -14.55 -2.18 17.79
C CYS A 63 -15.57 -3.02 17.01
N GLY A 64 -15.19 -3.60 15.87
CA GLY A 64 -16.06 -4.51 15.13
C GLY A 64 -16.46 -5.76 15.91
N ILE A 65 -15.50 -6.38 16.62
CA ILE A 65 -15.79 -7.53 17.49
C ILE A 65 -16.72 -7.14 18.63
N LEU A 66 -16.44 -6.01 19.28
CA LEU A 66 -17.27 -5.50 20.36
C LEU A 66 -18.72 -5.25 19.89
N THR A 67 -18.90 -4.66 18.71
CA THR A 67 -20.23 -4.46 18.13
C THR A 67 -20.95 -5.78 17.87
N ILE A 68 -20.27 -6.80 17.34
CA ILE A 68 -20.86 -8.14 17.16
C ILE A 68 -21.33 -8.71 18.51
N LEU A 69 -20.51 -8.60 19.55
CA LEU A 69 -20.87 -9.09 20.89
C LEU A 69 -22.06 -8.34 21.48
N ILE A 70 -22.12 -7.02 21.29
CA ILE A 70 -23.26 -6.20 21.72
C ILE A 70 -24.54 -6.60 20.96
N GLN A 71 -24.47 -6.76 19.64
CA GLN A 71 -25.62 -7.16 18.82
C GLN A 71 -26.15 -8.56 19.22
N LEU A 72 -25.25 -9.52 19.44
CA LEU A 72 -25.61 -10.85 19.94
C LEU A 72 -26.15 -10.81 21.38
N GLY A 73 -25.62 -9.93 22.23
CA GLY A 73 -26.11 -9.70 23.59
C GLY A 73 -27.54 -9.17 23.60
N ILE A 74 -27.84 -8.15 22.78
CA ILE A 74 -29.21 -7.61 22.63
C ILE A 74 -30.14 -8.68 22.07
N ALA A 75 -29.69 -9.46 21.09
CA ALA A 75 -30.48 -10.53 20.51
C ALA A 75 -30.76 -11.67 21.53
N GLY A 76 -29.77 -12.02 22.35
CA GLY A 76 -29.92 -12.98 23.45
C GLY A 76 -30.87 -12.48 24.54
N PHE A 77 -30.79 -11.19 24.87
CA PHE A 77 -31.74 -10.54 25.78
C PHE A 77 -33.17 -10.59 25.23
N ALA A 78 -33.36 -10.31 23.94
CA ALA A 78 -34.66 -10.41 23.29
C ALA A 78 -35.22 -11.85 23.33
N TRP A 79 -34.36 -12.86 23.16
CA TRP A 79 -34.75 -14.27 23.31
C TRP A 79 -35.20 -14.59 24.74
N TRP A 80 -34.46 -14.12 25.75
CA TRP A 80 -34.78 -14.35 27.16
C TRP A 80 -36.15 -13.76 27.56
N PHE A 81 -36.40 -12.50 27.19
CA PHE A 81 -37.62 -11.79 27.58
C PHE A 81 -38.82 -12.11 26.69
N SER A 82 -38.64 -12.10 25.37
CA SER A 82 -39.75 -12.26 24.42
C SER A 82 -40.05 -13.72 24.09
N LYS A 83 -39.22 -14.68 24.55
CA LYS A 83 -39.23 -16.10 24.16
C LYS A 83 -39.21 -16.32 22.63
N ASN A 84 -38.81 -15.31 21.87
CA ASN A 84 -38.74 -15.33 20.42
C ASN A 84 -37.30 -15.61 19.99
N TRP A 85 -37.03 -16.86 19.64
CA TRP A 85 -35.72 -17.32 19.15
C TRP A 85 -35.36 -16.75 17.77
N ALA A 86 -36.34 -16.26 17.01
CA ALA A 86 -36.16 -15.72 15.67
C ALA A 86 -35.17 -14.54 15.62
N ILE A 87 -35.20 -13.63 16.60
CA ILE A 87 -34.30 -12.46 16.63
C ILE A 87 -32.84 -12.90 16.80
N LEU A 88 -32.59 -13.86 17.70
CA LEU A 88 -31.27 -14.44 17.92
C LEU A 88 -30.79 -15.22 16.69
N MET A 89 -31.66 -16.02 16.08
CA MET A 89 -31.33 -16.79 14.89
C MET A 89 -30.97 -15.87 13.71
N VAL A 90 -31.80 -14.86 13.42
CA VAL A 90 -31.55 -13.89 12.34
C VAL A 90 -30.24 -13.14 12.57
N THR A 91 -30.01 -12.63 13.79
CA THR A 91 -28.80 -11.87 14.11
C THR A 91 -27.56 -12.75 13.99
N GLY A 92 -27.58 -13.94 14.59
CA GLY A 92 -26.46 -14.89 14.54
C GLY A 92 -26.18 -15.40 13.14
N ALA A 93 -27.21 -15.78 12.39
CA ALA A 93 -27.08 -16.23 11.01
C ALA A 93 -26.55 -15.10 10.10
N GLY A 94 -27.08 -13.87 10.24
CA GLY A 94 -26.60 -12.70 9.50
C GLY A 94 -25.14 -12.35 9.81
N THR A 95 -24.73 -12.42 11.08
CA THR A 95 -23.34 -12.23 11.49
C THR A 95 -22.43 -13.31 10.92
N LEU A 96 -22.83 -14.58 10.98
CA LEU A 96 -22.03 -15.66 10.42
C LEU A 96 -21.90 -15.52 8.90
N LEU A 97 -22.99 -15.18 8.23
CA LEU A 97 -23.03 -15.01 6.78
C LEU A 97 -22.15 -13.85 6.33
N SER A 98 -22.15 -12.73 7.06
CA SER A 98 -21.28 -11.58 6.77
C SER A 98 -19.80 -11.89 7.00
N LEU A 99 -19.46 -12.58 8.09
CA LEU A 99 -18.09 -13.01 8.37
C LEU A 99 -17.58 -14.02 7.35
N ALA A 100 -18.41 -15.01 6.99
CA ALA A 100 -18.04 -16.04 6.01
C ALA A 100 -17.85 -15.44 4.61
N GLN A 101 -18.75 -14.54 4.18
CA GLN A 101 -18.62 -13.87 2.90
C GLN A 101 -17.40 -12.94 2.86
N GLY A 102 -17.08 -12.24 3.96
CA GLY A 102 -15.87 -11.43 4.07
C GLY A 102 -14.57 -12.23 4.15
N ALA A 103 -14.64 -13.50 4.56
CA ALA A 103 -13.48 -14.40 4.67
C ALA A 103 -13.11 -15.12 3.35
N LEU A 104 -13.84 -14.88 2.26
CA LEU A 104 -13.51 -15.48 0.97
C LEU A 104 -12.07 -15.10 0.54
N PRO A 105 -11.25 -16.08 0.12
CA PRO A 105 -9.84 -15.84 -0.21
C PRO A 105 -9.66 -14.95 -1.45
N GLN A 106 -10.67 -14.89 -2.33
CA GLN A 106 -10.67 -14.04 -3.51
C GLN A 106 -10.49 -12.57 -3.16
N TRP A 107 -11.21 -12.04 -2.15
CA TRP A 107 -11.09 -10.64 -1.74
C TRP A 107 -9.67 -10.26 -1.35
N ARG A 108 -8.98 -11.19 -0.68
CA ARG A 108 -7.58 -10.99 -0.31
C ARG A 108 -6.68 -11.00 -1.54
N THR A 109 -6.96 -11.86 -2.51
CA THR A 109 -6.14 -12.01 -3.73
C THR A 109 -6.31 -10.80 -4.65
N GLU A 110 -7.53 -10.31 -4.82
CA GLU A 110 -7.83 -9.11 -5.61
C GLU A 110 -7.27 -7.84 -4.95
N LYS A 111 -7.42 -7.72 -3.62
CA LYS A 111 -6.90 -6.55 -2.90
C LYS A 111 -5.38 -6.50 -2.87
N TRP A 112 -4.71 -7.66 -2.83
CA TRP A 112 -3.26 -7.75 -2.66
C TRP A 112 -2.61 -8.45 -3.85
N VAL A 113 -2.33 -7.68 -4.89
CA VAL A 113 -1.64 -8.19 -6.07
C VAL A 113 -0.13 -8.20 -5.81
N PHE A 114 0.45 -9.39 -5.81
CA PHE A 114 1.90 -9.56 -5.72
C PHE A 114 2.45 -10.04 -7.06
N PRO A 115 3.62 -9.55 -7.49
CA PRO A 115 4.29 -10.09 -8.67
C PRO A 115 4.53 -11.59 -8.47
N LYS A 116 4.01 -12.42 -9.38
CA LYS A 116 4.33 -13.85 -9.43
C LYS A 116 5.50 -14.04 -10.40
N PRO A 117 6.50 -14.88 -10.07
CA PRO A 117 7.54 -15.23 -11.02
C PRO A 117 6.89 -15.94 -12.20
N LYS A 118 7.16 -15.49 -13.43
CA LYS A 118 6.69 -16.17 -14.65
C LYS A 118 7.37 -17.53 -14.85
N HIS A 119 8.65 -17.63 -14.49
CA HIS A 119 9.40 -18.89 -14.42
C HIS A 119 10.13 -18.99 -13.08
N LEU A 120 10.32 -20.22 -12.59
CA LEU A 120 10.99 -20.54 -11.33
C LEU A 120 12.43 -20.00 -11.25
N THR A 121 13.02 -19.65 -12.40
CA THR A 121 14.40 -19.16 -12.57
C THR A 121 14.49 -17.66 -12.85
N THR A 122 13.38 -16.97 -13.15
CA THR A 122 13.40 -15.54 -13.48
C THR A 122 13.40 -14.70 -12.21
N LYS A 123 14.42 -13.86 -12.03
CA LYS A 123 14.43 -12.85 -10.96
C LYS A 123 13.18 -11.98 -11.06
N LEU A 124 12.47 -11.82 -9.95
CA LEU A 124 11.36 -10.86 -9.88
C LEU A 124 11.89 -9.46 -10.19
N LYS A 125 11.19 -8.75 -11.06
CA LYS A 125 11.44 -7.33 -11.31
C LYS A 125 11.37 -6.59 -9.98
N ALA A 126 12.38 -5.80 -9.66
CA ALA A 126 12.36 -4.91 -8.51
C ALA A 126 11.15 -3.96 -8.64
N PRO A 127 10.32 -3.84 -7.59
CA PRO A 127 9.16 -2.95 -7.62
C PRO A 127 9.62 -1.50 -7.82
N GLY A 128 8.84 -0.74 -8.56
CA GLY A 128 9.15 0.66 -8.88
C GLY A 128 9.04 1.56 -7.64
N THR A 129 9.79 2.66 -7.65
CA THR A 129 9.55 3.77 -6.73
C THR A 129 8.34 4.56 -7.22
N VAL A 130 7.37 4.80 -6.35
CA VAL A 130 6.10 5.48 -6.68
C VAL A 130 5.98 6.74 -5.84
N SER A 131 5.65 7.86 -6.48
CA SER A 131 5.33 9.12 -5.81
C SER A 131 3.82 9.36 -5.83
N ILE A 132 3.22 9.49 -4.66
CA ILE A 132 1.79 9.78 -4.47
C ILE A 132 1.63 11.23 -4.01
N THR A 133 0.78 11.97 -4.71
CA THR A 133 0.40 13.33 -4.35
C THR A 133 -1.11 13.40 -4.14
N ARG A 134 -1.57 14.29 -3.25
CA ARG A 134 -3.02 14.48 -3.00
C ARG A 134 -3.75 15.12 -4.18
N GLY A 135 -3.00 15.72 -5.12
CA GLY A 135 -3.49 16.45 -6.27
C GLY A 135 -2.56 17.61 -6.65
N ASN A 136 -2.87 18.28 -7.76
CA ASN A 136 -2.13 19.46 -8.22
C ASN A 136 -2.16 20.56 -7.15
N GLY A 137 -0.98 21.10 -6.81
CA GLY A 137 -0.84 22.14 -5.78
C GLY A 137 -0.81 21.62 -4.33
N SER A 138 -0.87 20.30 -4.10
CA SER A 138 -0.59 19.73 -2.78
C SER A 138 0.86 20.01 -2.38
N ARG A 139 1.06 20.53 -1.16
CA ARG A 139 2.40 20.75 -0.59
C ARG A 139 2.99 19.49 0.06
N HIS A 140 2.30 18.37 -0.04
CA HIS A 140 2.73 17.09 0.53
C HIS A 140 2.84 16.03 -0.56
N VAL A 141 3.98 15.35 -0.59
CA VAL A 141 4.32 14.26 -1.49
C VAL A 141 4.80 13.10 -0.65
N MET A 142 4.20 11.94 -0.89
CA MET A 142 4.60 10.68 -0.31
C MET A 142 5.36 9.88 -1.37
N VAL A 143 6.65 9.61 -1.14
CA VAL A 143 7.46 8.76 -2.02
C VAL A 143 7.62 7.41 -1.35
N ILE A 144 7.23 6.35 -2.05
CA ILE A 144 7.35 4.97 -1.56
C ILE A 144 8.41 4.26 -2.41
N LEU A 145 9.50 3.89 -1.77
CA LEU A 145 10.61 3.16 -2.38
C LEU A 145 10.23 1.69 -2.51
N GLY A 146 10.25 1.18 -3.75
CA GLY A 146 9.97 -0.23 -4.02
C GLY A 146 11.12 -1.15 -3.60
N SER A 147 12.36 -0.76 -3.88
CA SER A 147 13.55 -1.53 -3.53
C SER A 147 14.46 -0.70 -2.66
N ASP A 148 15.12 -1.36 -1.71
CA ASP A 148 16.24 -0.78 -0.99
C ASP A 148 17.34 -0.35 -1.98
N HIS A 149 17.92 0.83 -1.81
CA HIS A 149 19.04 1.28 -2.66
C HIS A 149 20.29 0.38 -2.53
N SER A 150 20.31 -0.53 -1.55
CA SER A 150 21.30 -1.61 -1.37
C SER A 150 21.00 -2.88 -2.18
N GLY A 151 19.90 -2.95 -2.94
CA GLY A 151 19.54 -4.10 -3.75
C GLY A 151 18.93 -5.28 -2.98
N THR A 152 18.72 -5.14 -1.66
CA THR A 152 17.98 -6.14 -0.87
C THR A 152 16.50 -6.08 -1.21
N THR A 153 16.06 -7.01 -2.06
CA THR A 153 14.64 -7.19 -2.36
C THR A 153 14.00 -7.97 -1.22
N SER A 154 13.07 -7.36 -0.50
CA SER A 154 12.22 -8.06 0.48
C SER A 154 11.59 -9.29 -0.18
N ALA A 155 11.49 -10.40 0.57
CA ALA A 155 11.01 -11.70 0.08
C ALA A 155 9.63 -11.66 -0.61
N LYS A 156 8.87 -10.58 -0.43
CA LYS A 156 7.65 -10.30 -1.18
C LYS A 156 7.61 -8.80 -1.55
N PRO A 157 8.05 -8.42 -2.76
CA PRO A 157 8.02 -7.02 -3.19
C PRO A 157 6.56 -6.56 -3.34
N LEU A 158 6.22 -5.43 -2.72
CA LEU A 158 4.95 -4.75 -2.90
C LEU A 158 5.10 -3.80 -4.09
N ASP A 159 4.40 -4.07 -5.18
CA ASP A 159 4.38 -3.21 -6.36
C ASP A 159 3.07 -2.42 -6.40
N LEU A 160 3.13 -1.15 -6.02
CA LEU A 160 1.95 -0.29 -5.92
C LEU A 160 1.33 0.01 -7.29
N GLU A 161 2.15 0.10 -8.33
CA GLU A 161 1.65 0.26 -9.70
C GLU A 161 0.82 -0.95 -10.11
N LEU A 162 1.26 -2.15 -9.72
CA LEU A 162 0.52 -3.37 -9.98
C LEU A 162 -0.77 -3.46 -9.17
N MET A 163 -0.80 -2.96 -7.94
CA MET A 163 -2.03 -2.85 -7.15
C MET A 163 -2.99 -1.79 -7.69
N ALA A 164 -2.46 -0.72 -8.30
CA ALA A 164 -3.25 0.33 -8.92
C ALA A 164 -3.77 -0.08 -10.32
N CYS A 165 -3.13 -1.06 -10.96
CA CYS A 165 -3.51 -1.54 -12.27
C CYS A 165 -4.71 -2.51 -12.17
N SER A 166 -5.80 -2.17 -12.85
CA SER A 166 -6.94 -3.08 -13.07
C SER A 166 -6.59 -4.10 -14.15
N ASP A 167 -5.62 -4.98 -13.92
CA ASP A 167 -5.30 -6.05 -14.87
C ASP A 167 -6.20 -7.27 -14.58
N ASP A 168 -7.39 -7.26 -15.17
CA ASP A 168 -8.42 -8.31 -15.08
C ASP A 168 -7.89 -9.70 -15.52
N ARG A 169 -6.79 -9.75 -16.28
CA ARG A 169 -6.24 -10.99 -16.84
C ARG A 169 -5.50 -11.85 -15.81
N ARG A 170 -5.20 -11.32 -14.62
CA ARG A 170 -4.39 -12.04 -13.61
C ARG A 170 -5.20 -12.75 -12.54
N HIS A 171 -6.46 -12.36 -12.37
CA HIS A 171 -7.34 -12.90 -11.34
C HIS A 171 -8.59 -13.50 -11.99
N CYS A 172 -8.44 -14.66 -12.62
CA CYS A 172 -9.60 -15.46 -12.96
C CYS A 172 -10.35 -15.77 -11.66
N ALA A 173 -11.64 -15.42 -11.60
CA ALA A 173 -12.47 -15.74 -10.46
C ALA A 173 -12.37 -17.25 -10.17
N ASP A 174 -11.90 -17.60 -8.99
CA ASP A 174 -11.85 -19.01 -8.59
C ASP A 174 -13.27 -19.57 -8.65
N ARG A 175 -13.43 -20.75 -9.27
CA ARG A 175 -14.74 -21.39 -9.42
C ARG A 175 -15.42 -21.56 -8.06
N LEU A 176 -14.63 -21.83 -7.02
CA LEU A 176 -15.13 -21.90 -5.64
C LEU A 176 -15.77 -20.59 -5.18
N THR A 177 -15.17 -19.45 -5.52
CA THR A 177 -15.73 -18.13 -5.16
C THR A 177 -17.03 -17.87 -5.90
N ILE A 178 -17.12 -18.26 -7.17
CA ILE A 178 -18.35 -18.12 -7.97
C ILE A 178 -19.48 -18.97 -7.36
N TYR A 179 -19.23 -20.24 -7.04
CA TYR A 179 -20.24 -21.09 -6.41
C TYR A 179 -20.59 -20.59 -5.00
N ALA A 180 -19.60 -20.16 -4.21
CA ALA A 180 -19.83 -19.66 -2.86
C ALA A 180 -20.65 -18.37 -2.86
N THR A 181 -20.40 -17.42 -3.76
CA THR A 181 -21.19 -16.19 -3.86
C THR A 181 -22.64 -16.48 -4.26
N PHE A 182 -22.87 -17.42 -5.18
CA PHE A 182 -24.22 -17.86 -5.52
C PHE A 182 -24.97 -18.46 -4.32
N VAL A 183 -24.30 -19.33 -3.56
CA VAL A 183 -24.86 -19.89 -2.30
C VAL A 183 -25.13 -18.79 -1.27
N PHE A 184 -24.20 -17.84 -1.10
CA PHE A 184 -24.40 -16.70 -0.21
C PHE A 184 -25.62 -15.89 -0.61
N THR A 185 -25.84 -15.63 -1.91
CA THR A 185 -27.04 -14.94 -2.39
C THR A 185 -28.32 -15.66 -1.98
N ILE A 186 -28.40 -16.98 -2.17
CA ILE A 186 -29.57 -17.77 -1.76
C ILE A 186 -29.79 -17.68 -0.24
N LEU A 187 -28.72 -17.85 0.55
CA LEU A 187 -28.80 -17.78 2.01
C LEU A 187 -29.21 -16.38 2.50
N TRP A 188 -28.70 -15.31 1.89
CA TRP A 188 -29.12 -13.94 2.18
C TRP A 188 -30.59 -13.73 1.84
N THR A 189 -31.06 -14.21 0.69
CA THR A 189 -32.48 -14.15 0.32
C THR A 189 -33.36 -14.90 1.31
N ALA A 190 -32.97 -16.12 1.71
CA ALA A 190 -33.70 -16.89 2.72
C ALA A 190 -33.75 -16.17 4.08
N LEU A 191 -32.64 -15.55 4.48
CA LEU A 191 -32.56 -14.75 5.71
C LEU A 191 -33.50 -13.55 5.64
N LEU A 192 -33.51 -12.81 4.53
CA LEU A 192 -34.40 -11.65 4.34
C LEU A 192 -35.87 -12.04 4.33
N ILE A 193 -36.23 -13.16 3.67
CA ILE A 193 -37.59 -13.70 3.70
C ILE A 193 -37.98 -14.06 5.14
N THR A 194 -37.06 -14.65 5.91
CA THR A 194 -37.29 -14.99 7.32
C THR A 194 -37.56 -13.73 8.16
N VAL A 195 -36.82 -12.65 7.91
CA VAL A 195 -37.02 -11.36 8.60
C VAL A 195 -38.36 -10.71 8.23
N ALA A 196 -38.76 -10.79 6.96
CA ALA A 196 -40.04 -10.27 6.47
C ALA A 196 -41.24 -11.13 6.88
N GLY A 197 -41.00 -12.38 7.31
CA GLY A 197 -42.03 -13.31 7.69
C GLY A 197 -42.73 -12.98 9.02
N PRO A 198 -43.95 -13.51 9.23
CA PRO A 198 -44.75 -13.25 10.44
C PRO A 198 -44.16 -13.87 11.72
N ALA A 199 -43.11 -14.68 11.61
CA ALA A 199 -42.44 -15.33 12.73
C ALA A 199 -41.66 -14.34 13.62
N VAL A 200 -41.33 -13.15 13.11
CA VAL A 200 -40.60 -12.13 13.87
C VAL A 200 -41.59 -11.23 14.61
N LYS A 201 -41.76 -11.49 15.90
CA LYS A 201 -42.48 -10.61 16.82
C LYS A 201 -41.46 -9.70 17.54
N ASN A 202 -41.85 -8.47 17.86
CA ASN A 202 -40.98 -7.45 18.48
C ASN A 202 -39.82 -6.97 17.58
N THR A 203 -40.14 -6.60 16.34
CA THR A 203 -39.18 -6.12 15.32
C THR A 203 -38.31 -4.94 15.77
N TRP A 204 -38.73 -4.19 16.79
CA TRP A 204 -37.96 -3.10 17.39
C TRP A 204 -36.54 -3.52 17.82
N TYR A 205 -36.34 -4.75 18.32
CA TYR A 205 -35.00 -5.23 18.65
C TYR A 205 -34.10 -5.32 17.41
N LEU A 206 -34.64 -5.78 16.27
CA LEU A 206 -33.88 -5.85 15.00
C LEU A 206 -33.55 -4.45 14.48
N ILE A 207 -34.46 -3.49 14.64
CA ILE A 207 -34.21 -2.09 14.27
C ILE A 207 -33.03 -1.54 15.07
N ILE A 208 -33.03 -1.73 16.40
CA ILE A 208 -31.94 -1.27 17.27
C ILE A 208 -30.61 -1.94 16.90
N ILE A 209 -30.61 -3.26 16.72
CA ILE A 209 -29.43 -4.03 16.31
C ILE A 209 -28.88 -3.51 14.97
N GLY A 210 -29.76 -3.25 14.00
CA GLY A 210 -29.41 -2.72 12.68
C GLY A 210 -28.80 -1.32 12.76
N VAL A 211 -29.42 -0.41 13.53
CA VAL A 211 -28.90 0.96 13.73
C VAL A 211 -27.52 0.93 14.37
N ILE A 212 -27.30 0.10 15.40
CA ILE A 212 -25.99 -0.06 16.04
C ILE A 212 -24.93 -0.51 15.01
N GLY A 213 -25.27 -1.48 14.15
CA GLY A 213 -24.37 -1.95 13.09
C GLY A 213 -24.05 -0.86 12.06
N MET A 214 -25.05 -0.09 11.64
CA MET A 214 -24.85 1.03 10.70
C MET A 214 -23.97 2.12 11.29
N LEU A 215 -24.14 2.46 12.58
CA LEU A 215 -23.28 3.43 13.26
C LEU A 215 -21.83 2.96 13.36
N GLN A 216 -21.61 1.67 13.61
CA GLN A 216 -20.25 1.12 13.62
C GLN A 216 -19.62 1.19 12.23
N ASN A 217 -20.35 0.86 11.16
CA ASN A 217 -19.84 1.01 9.79
C ASN A 217 -19.45 2.46 9.48
N LEU A 218 -20.26 3.43 9.90
CA LEU A 218 -19.96 4.86 9.74
C LEU A 218 -18.69 5.27 10.51
N TYR A 219 -18.56 4.82 11.76
CA TYR A 219 -17.37 5.06 12.56
C TYR A 219 -16.12 4.47 11.89
N VAL A 220 -16.17 3.22 11.43
CA VAL A 220 -15.05 2.57 10.74
C VAL A 220 -14.68 3.28 9.44
N ALA A 221 -15.65 3.79 8.70
CA ALA A 221 -15.40 4.55 7.48
C ALA A 221 -14.72 5.90 7.75
N GLY A 222 -15.02 6.53 8.89
CA GLY A 222 -14.43 7.81 9.29
C GLY A 222 -13.13 7.69 10.11
N ALA A 223 -12.81 6.51 10.64
CA ALA A 223 -11.64 6.32 11.49
C ALA A 223 -10.34 6.47 10.68
N THR A 224 -9.46 7.37 11.12
CA THR A 224 -8.10 7.47 10.60
C THR A 224 -7.31 6.24 11.00
N ARG A 225 -6.79 5.50 10.02
CA ARG A 225 -6.04 4.27 10.24
C ARG A 225 -4.57 4.45 9.92
N GLU A 226 -3.73 3.85 10.75
CA GLU A 226 -2.31 3.71 10.44
C GLU A 226 -2.12 2.78 9.25
N MET A 227 -1.07 3.03 8.48
CA MET A 227 -0.78 2.29 7.24
C MET A 227 -0.56 0.79 7.49
N GLY A 228 0.00 0.43 8.66
CA GLY A 228 0.14 -0.98 9.07
C GLY A 228 -1.20 -1.70 9.25
N SER A 229 -2.24 -1.00 9.68
CA SER A 229 -3.61 -1.54 9.79
C SER A 229 -4.29 -1.69 8.43
N LEU A 230 -3.83 -0.97 7.42
CA LEU A 230 -4.27 -1.18 6.04
C LEU A 230 -3.60 -2.41 5.41
N GLY A 231 -2.54 -2.96 6.02
CA GLY A 231 -1.76 -4.09 5.53
C GLY A 231 -0.56 -3.70 4.66
N ILE A 232 -0.25 -2.41 4.58
CA ILE A 232 0.93 -1.85 3.92
C ILE A 232 1.90 -1.41 5.03
N HIS A 233 2.92 -2.23 5.28
CA HIS A 233 3.90 -1.93 6.34
C HIS A 233 5.01 -1.07 5.75
N LEU A 234 4.88 0.24 5.93
CA LEU A 234 5.87 1.24 5.55
C LEU A 234 6.61 1.75 6.77
N ASN A 235 7.92 1.92 6.65
CA ASN A 235 8.74 2.63 7.62
C ASN A 235 9.19 3.96 7.03
N LEU A 236 9.23 5.01 7.84
CA LEU A 236 9.75 6.31 7.43
C LEU A 236 11.28 6.26 7.51
N THR A 237 11.95 6.35 6.36
CA THR A 237 13.41 6.19 6.33
C THR A 237 14.14 7.39 6.95
N ARG A 238 13.59 8.59 6.78
CA ARG A 238 14.23 9.87 7.18
C ARG A 238 13.20 10.92 7.56
N PRO A 239 13.60 11.95 8.32
CA PRO A 239 12.74 13.12 8.53
C PRO A 239 12.36 13.74 7.18
N ALA A 240 11.14 14.29 7.11
CA ALA A 240 10.59 14.83 5.88
C ALA A 240 11.47 15.94 5.29
N PHE A 241 11.79 15.85 3.99
CA PHE A 241 12.49 16.91 3.28
C PHE A 241 11.55 18.10 3.13
N HIS A 242 11.98 19.26 3.63
CA HIS A 242 11.22 20.49 3.53
C HIS A 242 12.15 21.68 3.31
N ASP A 243 11.64 22.68 2.59
CA ASP A 243 12.31 23.96 2.38
C ASP A 243 11.27 25.04 2.05
N THR A 244 11.75 26.27 1.98
CA THR A 244 11.04 27.49 1.61
C THR A 244 10.71 27.58 0.12
N THR A 245 11.44 26.86 -0.75
CA THR A 245 11.20 26.85 -2.19
C THR A 245 11.16 25.43 -2.75
N ILE A 246 10.21 25.18 -3.65
CA ILE A 246 10.01 23.88 -4.29
C ILE A 246 11.28 23.39 -5.02
N PRO A 247 12.01 24.21 -5.82
CA PRO A 247 13.20 23.75 -6.53
C PRO A 247 14.30 23.21 -5.60
N ARG A 248 14.49 23.84 -4.44
CA ARG A 248 15.48 23.40 -3.44
C ARG A 248 15.10 22.06 -2.82
N VAL A 249 13.82 21.85 -2.52
CA VAL A 249 13.32 20.56 -2.03
C VAL A 249 13.56 19.47 -3.07
N LEU A 250 13.19 19.72 -4.33
CA LEU A 250 13.39 18.75 -5.42
C LEU A 250 14.86 18.40 -5.62
N ARG A 251 15.75 19.40 -5.54
CA ARG A 251 17.20 19.18 -5.64
C ARG A 251 17.74 18.33 -4.48
N ARG A 252 17.37 18.65 -3.24
CA ARG A 252 17.78 17.85 -2.06
C ARG A 252 17.28 16.42 -2.10
N VAL A 253 16.06 16.23 -2.60
CA VAL A 253 15.48 14.89 -2.78
C VAL A 253 16.22 14.13 -3.88
N GLU A 254 16.57 14.77 -5.00
CA GLU A 254 17.35 14.14 -6.08
C GLU A 254 18.78 13.78 -5.65
N GLU A 255 19.43 14.64 -4.84
CA GLU A 255 20.75 14.38 -4.27
C GLU A 255 20.73 13.19 -3.29
N SER A 256 19.60 12.99 -2.60
CA SER A 256 19.43 11.87 -1.66
C SER A 256 18.94 10.58 -2.32
N TYR A 257 18.07 10.70 -3.33
CA TYR A 257 17.37 9.62 -4.00
C TYR A 257 17.30 9.92 -5.51
N GLU A 258 18.20 9.30 -6.26
CA GLU A 258 18.32 9.52 -7.70
C GLU A 258 17.01 9.18 -8.45
N GLY A 259 16.58 10.09 -9.32
CA GLY A 259 15.39 9.97 -10.16
C GLY A 259 14.08 10.40 -9.51
N VAL A 260 14.01 10.53 -8.18
CA VAL A 260 12.79 10.96 -7.48
C VAL A 260 12.50 12.43 -7.74
N GLY A 261 13.50 13.31 -7.59
CA GLY A 261 13.32 14.74 -7.82
C GLY A 261 12.93 15.06 -9.25
N VAL A 262 13.58 14.40 -10.23
CA VAL A 262 13.25 14.55 -11.65
C VAL A 262 11.80 14.16 -11.94
N SER A 263 11.29 13.07 -11.34
CA SER A 263 9.91 12.60 -11.56
C SER A 263 8.84 13.58 -11.05
N LEU A 264 9.18 14.41 -10.06
CA LEU A 264 8.28 15.37 -9.45
C LEU A 264 8.25 16.73 -10.18
N ILE A 265 9.28 17.07 -10.98
CA ILE A 265 9.31 18.32 -11.77
C ILE A 265 8.06 18.51 -12.62
N PRO A 266 7.64 17.56 -13.48
CA PRO A 266 6.46 17.77 -14.33
C PRO A 266 5.16 17.92 -13.55
N ILE A 267 5.09 17.42 -12.31
CA ILE A 267 3.90 17.53 -11.45
C ILE A 267 3.77 18.94 -10.87
N PHE A 268 4.88 19.54 -10.41
CA PHE A 268 4.89 20.87 -9.81
C PHE A 268 5.11 22.01 -10.81
N PHE A 269 5.78 21.72 -11.92
CA PHE A 269 6.14 22.68 -12.96
C PHE A 269 5.78 22.13 -14.35
N PRO A 270 4.49 21.97 -14.67
CA PRO A 270 4.06 21.43 -15.97
C PRO A 270 4.47 22.32 -17.15
N GLY A 271 4.64 23.63 -16.92
CA GLY A 271 5.15 24.60 -17.90
C GLY A 271 6.67 24.82 -17.85
N GLY A 272 7.41 23.99 -17.10
CA GLY A 272 8.84 24.16 -16.85
C GLY A 272 9.13 24.99 -15.60
N MET A 273 10.28 24.71 -15.00
CA MET A 273 10.74 25.37 -13.77
C MET A 273 11.57 26.60 -14.14
N ARG A 274 11.21 27.78 -13.61
CA ARG A 274 12.10 28.94 -13.61
C ARG A 274 13.17 28.70 -12.55
N ALA A 275 14.37 28.36 -12.99
CA ALA A 275 15.49 28.02 -12.13
C ALA A 275 16.68 28.92 -12.43
N ASP A 276 17.51 29.16 -11.42
CA ASP A 276 18.77 29.87 -11.58
C ASP A 276 19.71 29.09 -12.51
N GLU A 277 20.74 29.76 -13.05
CA GLU A 277 21.63 29.18 -14.07
C GLU A 277 22.32 27.89 -13.60
N GLU A 278 22.61 27.79 -12.30
CA GLU A 278 23.21 26.61 -11.66
C GLU A 278 22.24 25.43 -11.60
N ASP A 279 21.00 25.68 -11.20
CA ASP A 279 19.97 24.64 -11.13
C ASP A 279 19.61 24.15 -12.55
N CYS A 280 19.60 25.05 -13.55
CA CYS A 280 19.41 24.66 -14.96
C CYS A 280 20.49 23.66 -15.43
N LYS A 281 21.76 23.90 -15.08
CA LYS A 281 22.87 22.98 -15.42
C LYS A 281 22.74 21.63 -14.70
N PHE A 282 22.33 21.65 -13.43
CA PHE A 282 22.07 20.43 -12.66
C PHE A 282 21.00 19.55 -13.31
N TRP A 283 19.83 20.14 -13.62
CA TRP A 283 18.72 19.39 -14.22
C TRP A 283 18.99 18.98 -15.67
N ALA A 284 19.71 19.78 -16.45
CA ALA A 284 20.11 19.41 -17.82
C ALA A 284 21.01 18.17 -17.82
N THR A 285 21.97 18.10 -16.90
CA THR A 285 22.87 16.94 -16.74
C THR A 285 22.09 15.68 -16.37
N LYS A 286 21.17 15.79 -15.41
CA LYS A 286 20.34 14.65 -14.99
C LYS A 286 19.35 14.20 -16.08
N ALA A 287 18.76 15.13 -16.83
CA ALA A 287 17.89 14.80 -17.96
C ALA A 287 18.65 14.02 -19.06
N GLN A 288 19.92 14.36 -19.33
CA GLN A 288 20.76 13.60 -20.26
C GLN A 288 21.01 12.17 -19.76
N SER A 289 21.41 12.02 -18.49
CA SER A 289 21.66 10.70 -17.88
C SER A 289 20.42 9.78 -17.91
N GLN A 290 19.22 10.35 -17.69
CA GLN A 290 17.98 9.59 -17.77
C GLN A 290 17.64 9.17 -19.21
N ASN A 291 17.85 10.05 -20.18
CA ASN A 291 17.63 9.72 -21.59
C ASN A 291 18.57 8.62 -22.07
N GLU A 292 19.83 8.63 -21.63
CA GLU A 292 20.80 7.56 -21.92
C GLU A 292 20.39 6.24 -21.27
N THR A 293 20.00 6.28 -20.00
CA THR A 293 19.51 5.09 -19.27
C THR A 293 18.23 4.53 -19.92
N ALA A 294 17.32 5.39 -20.36
CA ALA A 294 16.10 5.01 -21.06
C ALA A 294 16.40 4.39 -22.43
N ARG A 295 17.37 4.94 -23.17
CA ARG A 295 17.85 4.38 -24.44
C ARG A 295 18.49 3.01 -24.23
N ALA A 296 19.33 2.86 -23.20
CA ALA A 296 19.97 1.59 -22.85
C ALA A 296 18.93 0.52 -22.47
N LYS A 297 17.95 0.87 -21.62
CA LYS A 297 16.83 -0.03 -21.27
C LYS A 297 16.00 -0.42 -22.49
N LYS A 298 15.68 0.54 -23.37
CA LYS A 298 14.93 0.26 -24.60
C LYS A 298 15.71 -0.66 -25.54
N GLY A 299 17.02 -0.48 -25.65
CA GLY A 299 17.92 -1.38 -26.39
C GLY A 299 17.94 -2.80 -25.80
N PHE A 300 18.05 -2.92 -24.48
CA PHE A 300 18.02 -4.20 -23.78
C PHE A 300 16.70 -4.96 -23.99
N LEU A 301 15.55 -4.29 -23.84
CA LEU A 301 14.22 -4.88 -24.05
C LEU A 301 13.94 -5.28 -25.52
N VAL A 302 14.56 -4.60 -26.48
CA VAL A 302 14.52 -5.01 -27.89
C VAL A 302 15.40 -6.24 -28.12
N GLY A 303 16.53 -6.34 -27.41
CA GLY A 303 17.39 -7.53 -27.40
C GLY A 303 16.67 -8.76 -26.83
N GLU A 304 16.07 -8.66 -25.65
CA GLU A 304 15.34 -9.79 -25.02
C GLU A 304 14.19 -10.28 -25.90
N ARG A 305 13.38 -9.38 -26.47
CA ARG A 305 12.31 -9.79 -27.39
C ARG A 305 12.82 -10.51 -28.63
N LYS A 306 13.96 -10.09 -29.19
CA LYS A 306 14.56 -10.79 -30.33
C LYS A 306 15.05 -12.18 -29.96
N VAL A 307 15.63 -12.35 -28.76
CA VAL A 307 16.05 -13.67 -28.27
C VAL A 307 14.84 -14.57 -28.07
N GLU A 308 13.78 -14.07 -27.45
CA GLU A 308 12.53 -14.81 -27.22
C GLU A 308 11.86 -15.21 -28.56
N GLU A 309 11.89 -14.33 -29.56
CA GLU A 309 11.36 -14.60 -30.91
C GLU A 309 12.21 -15.61 -31.71
N ILE A 310 13.54 -15.64 -31.48
CA ILE A 310 14.43 -16.66 -32.06
C ILE A 310 14.21 -18.02 -31.40
N GLU A 311 14.06 -18.07 -30.07
CA GLU A 311 13.79 -19.32 -29.34
C GLU A 311 12.44 -19.93 -29.74
N ILE A 312 11.39 -19.10 -29.89
CA ILE A 312 10.07 -19.56 -30.37
C ILE A 312 10.15 -20.09 -31.80
N ASN A 313 10.88 -19.39 -32.69
CA ASN A 313 11.03 -19.86 -34.08
C ASN A 313 11.87 -21.13 -34.19
N GLN A 314 12.88 -21.33 -33.35
CA GLN A 314 13.66 -22.57 -33.31
C GLN A 314 12.84 -23.75 -32.76
N HIS A 315 11.95 -23.50 -31.79
CA HIS A 315 11.05 -24.53 -31.26
C HIS A 315 9.99 -24.94 -32.31
N ASN A 316 9.42 -23.99 -33.05
CA ASN A 316 8.49 -24.32 -34.15
C ASN A 316 9.18 -25.06 -35.31
N HIS A 317 10.45 -24.76 -35.61
CA HIS A 317 11.17 -25.45 -36.69
C HIS A 317 11.62 -26.88 -36.33
N THR A 318 11.71 -27.20 -35.04
CA THR A 318 12.07 -28.55 -34.57
C THR A 318 10.87 -29.49 -34.54
N ASP A 319 9.65 -28.98 -34.40
CA ASP A 319 8.41 -29.77 -34.49
C ASP A 319 7.98 -30.08 -35.94
N GLU A 320 8.38 -29.29 -36.94
CA GLU A 320 8.14 -29.62 -38.37
C GLU A 320 9.21 -30.55 -38.99
N GLY A 321 10.30 -30.86 -38.26
CA GLY A 321 11.39 -31.71 -38.73
C GLY A 321 11.24 -33.22 -38.42
N ILE A 322 10.22 -33.63 -37.67
CA ILE A 322 10.01 -35.03 -37.23
C ILE A 322 8.75 -35.60 -37.89
N VAL A 323 8.65 -35.52 -39.22
CA VAL A 323 7.68 -36.31 -40.00
C VAL A 323 8.28 -36.76 -41.34
N VAL A 324 9.54 -37.23 -41.40
CA VAL A 324 10.00 -38.05 -42.53
C VAL A 324 11.10 -39.02 -42.08
N ALA A 325 10.72 -40.27 -41.81
CA ALA A 325 11.40 -41.53 -42.17
C ALA A 325 10.71 -42.70 -41.47
#